data_AF-A0A967D0H7-F1
#
_entry.id   AF-A0A967D0H7-F1
#
_cell.length_a   1.000
_cell.length_b   1.000
_cell.length_c   1.000
_cell.angle_alpha   90.00
_cell.angle_beta   90.00
_cell.angle_gamma   90.00
#
_symmetry.space_group_name_H-M   'P 1'
#
loop_
_entity.id
_entity.type
_entity.pdbx_description
1 polymer ?
#
loop_
_entity_poly.entity_id
_entity_poly.type
_entity_poly.pdbx_seq_one_letter_code
_entity_poly.pdbx_strand_id
1 'polypeptide(L)'
;RAIFSGLPTVELATVVRDQVLPRPVLHGLYHVAAEPIDKDTLLRLVAAEYGKAIEIEPSDEVVIDRSLDASRFQAATGYVAPPWPELVRRMHAFG
;
A
#
# COMPACT_ATOMS: atom_id res chain seq x y z
N ARG A 1 -0.67 12.50 13.53
CA ARG A 1 -0.15 11.19 13.07
C ARG A 1 -1.22 10.43 12.27
N ALA A 2 -1.08 10.38 10.95
CA ALA A 2 -2.00 9.68 10.05
C ALA A 2 -1.34 8.44 9.46
N ILE A 3 -1.83 7.24 9.80
CA ILE A 3 -1.27 5.95 9.39
C ILE A 3 -2.10 5.28 8.30
N PHE A 4 -1.42 4.72 7.29
CA PHE A 4 -1.99 4.05 6.12
C PHE A 4 -1.31 2.71 5.87
N SER A 5 -2.01 1.80 5.20
CA SER A 5 -1.48 0.48 4.80
C SER A 5 -1.99 0.03 3.44
N GLY A 6 -2.74 0.87 2.73
CA GLY A 6 -3.36 0.51 1.45
C GLY A 6 -2.32 0.32 0.34
N LEU A 7 -2.65 -0.52 -0.64
CA LEU A 7 -1.80 -0.75 -1.81
C LEU A 7 -2.02 0.32 -2.90
N PRO A 8 -0.99 0.71 -3.66
CA PRO A 8 -1.17 1.43 -4.91
C PRO A 8 -2.01 0.62 -5.90
N THR A 9 -2.74 1.30 -6.79
CA THR A 9 -3.64 0.66 -7.76
C THR A 9 -2.95 -0.40 -8.62
N VAL A 10 -1.71 -0.16 -9.06
CA VAL A 10 -0.93 -1.12 -9.86
C VAL A 10 -0.67 -2.43 -9.11
N GLU A 11 -0.37 -2.36 -7.80
CA GLU A 11 -0.15 -3.54 -6.98
C GLU A 11 -1.48 -4.23 -6.68
N LEU A 12 -2.53 -3.47 -6.36
CA LEU A 12 -3.86 -4.04 -6.12
C LEU A 12 -4.38 -4.80 -7.36
N ALA A 13 -4.16 -4.28 -8.57
CA ALA A 13 -4.51 -4.97 -9.80
C ALA A 13 -3.76 -6.30 -9.97
N THR A 14 -2.47 -6.30 -9.63
CA THR A 14 -1.62 -7.52 -9.61
C THR A 14 -2.16 -8.54 -8.61
N VAL A 15 -2.51 -8.11 -7.39
CA VAL A 15 -3.13 -8.97 -6.38
C VAL A 15 -4.44 -9.56 -6.87
N VAL A 16 -5.31 -8.76 -7.48
CA VAL A 16 -6.58 -9.26 -8.02
C VAL A 16 -6.32 -10.33 -9.09
N ARG A 17 -5.43 -10.04 -10.05
CA ARG A 17 -5.11 -10.96 -11.15
C ARG A 17 -4.49 -12.27 -10.68
N ASP A 18 -3.51 -12.22 -9.78
CA ASP A 18 -2.66 -13.36 -9.45
C ASP A 18 -3.13 -14.09 -8.17
N GLN A 19 -3.79 -13.38 -7.26
CA GLN A 19 -4.22 -13.92 -5.98
C GLN A 19 -5.71 -14.24 -5.93
N VAL A 20 -6.56 -13.35 -6.45
CA VAL A 20 -8.02 -13.47 -6.32
C VAL A 20 -8.63 -14.29 -7.46
N LEU A 21 -8.46 -13.86 -8.72
CA LEU A 21 -9.10 -14.51 -9.87
C LEU A 21 -8.81 -16.01 -10.01
N PRO A 22 -7.59 -16.53 -9.72
CA PRO A 22 -7.30 -17.96 -9.85
C PRO A 22 -7.87 -18.82 -8.71
N ARG A 23 -8.39 -18.21 -7.63
CA ARG A 23 -8.84 -18.91 -6.42
C ARG A 23 -10.36 -18.73 -6.24
N PRO A 24 -11.21 -19.50 -6.93
CA PRO A 24 -12.67 -19.38 -6.82
C PRO A 24 -13.20 -19.67 -5.40
N VAL A 25 -12.41 -20.34 -4.56
CA VAL A 25 -12.71 -20.59 -3.15
C VAL A 25 -12.46 -19.38 -2.25
N LEU A 26 -11.78 -18.34 -2.75
CA LEU A 26 -11.50 -17.13 -1.99
C LEU A 26 -12.73 -16.21 -2.04
N HIS A 27 -13.57 -16.28 -1.01
CA HIS A 27 -14.81 -15.50 -0.92
C HIS A 27 -15.02 -14.87 0.45
N GLY A 28 -15.75 -13.75 0.50
CA GLY A 28 -16.01 -12.98 1.72
C GLY A 28 -15.02 -11.83 1.92
N LEU A 29 -14.93 -11.33 3.15
CA LEU A 29 -14.16 -10.13 3.47
C LEU A 29 -12.70 -10.46 3.80
N TYR A 30 -11.78 -9.85 3.05
CA TYR A 30 -10.34 -9.88 3.31
C TYR A 30 -9.76 -8.47 3.22
N HIS A 31 -8.85 -8.16 4.12
CA HIS A 31 -8.02 -6.98 4.00
C HIS A 31 -6.78 -7.31 3.19
N VAL A 32 -6.42 -6.43 2.26
CA VAL A 32 -5.16 -6.48 1.53
C VAL A 32 -4.40 -5.22 1.88
N ALA A 33 -3.19 -5.38 2.43
CA ALA A 33 -2.40 -4.27 2.92
C ALA A 33 -0.90 -4.51 2.80
N ALA A 34 -0.16 -3.40 2.76
CA ALA A 34 1.26 -3.30 2.99
C ALA A 34 1.57 -2.97 4.45
N GLU A 35 2.85 -2.92 4.80
CA GLU A 35 3.29 -2.46 6.11
C GLU A 35 2.71 -1.06 6.44
N PRO A 36 2.29 -0.78 7.68
CA PRO A 36 1.82 0.55 8.05
C PRO A 36 2.88 1.64 7.81
N ILE A 37 2.46 2.77 7.25
CA ILE A 37 3.30 3.94 6.99
C ILE A 37 2.58 5.22 7.42
N ASP A 38 3.31 6.18 7.96
CA ASP A 38 2.75 7.51 8.21
C ASP A 38 2.75 8.37 6.95
N LYS A 39 1.83 9.34 6.90
CA LYS A 39 1.62 10.20 5.73
C LYS A 39 2.87 10.98 5.31
N ASP A 40 3.63 11.49 6.27
CA ASP A 40 4.81 12.32 6.01
C ASP A 40 5.89 11.47 5.31
N THR A 41 6.22 10.31 5.89
CA THR A 41 7.16 9.35 5.30
C THR A 41 6.73 8.93 3.90
N LEU A 42 5.45 8.62 3.69
CA LEU A 42 4.92 8.23 2.38
C LEU A 42 5.06 9.36 1.34
N LEU A 43 4.70 10.60 1.70
CA LEU A 43 4.79 11.75 0.78
C LEU A 43 6.25 12.06 0.41
N ARG A 44 7.19 11.95 1.35
CA ARG A 44 8.62 12.12 1.08
C ARG A 44 9.16 11.05 0.14
N LEU A 45 8.76 9.78 0.32
CA LEU A 45 9.11 8.69 -0.60
C LEU A 45 8.59 8.96 -2.01
N VAL A 46 7.34 9.42 -2.15
CA VAL A 46 6.75 9.77 -3.44
C VAL A 46 7.47 10.95 -4.08
N ALA A 47 7.74 12.02 -3.34
CA ALA A 47 8.45 13.19 -3.87
C ALA A 47 9.85 12.81 -4.39
N ALA A 48 10.58 11.95 -3.65
CA ALA A 48 11.89 11.46 -4.06
C ALA A 48 11.82 10.63 -5.35
N GLU A 49 10.92 9.64 -5.43
CA GLU A 49 10.80 8.77 -6.61
C GLU A 49 10.38 9.55 -7.87
N TYR A 50 9.50 10.54 -7.72
CA TYR A 50 8.97 11.35 -8.83
C TYR A 50 9.83 12.57 -9.17
N GLY A 51 11.00 12.74 -8.52
CA GLY A 51 11.90 13.87 -8.76
C GLY A 51 11.28 15.23 -8.45
N LYS A 52 10.39 15.31 -7.44
CA LYS A 52 9.73 16.57 -7.05
C LYS A 52 10.57 17.32 -6.02
N ALA A 53 11.08 18.49 -6.41
CA ALA A 53 11.68 19.45 -5.50
C ALA A 53 10.58 20.31 -4.84
N ILE A 54 9.97 19.77 -3.78
CA ILE A 54 8.90 20.43 -3.02
C ILE A 54 9.17 20.31 -1.52
N GLU A 55 8.81 21.35 -0.78
CA GLU A 55 8.83 21.32 0.68
C GLU A 55 7.59 20.58 1.20
N ILE A 56 7.80 19.68 2.16
CA ILE A 56 6.73 18.95 2.84
C ILE A 56 6.83 19.33 4.32
N GLU A 57 5.89 20.16 4.76
CA GLU A 57 5.76 20.61 6.14
C GLU A 57 5.00 19.57 6.97
N PRO A 58 5.58 19.07 8.08
CA PRO A 58 4.87 18.18 9.00
C PRO A 58 3.65 18.87 9.63
N SER A 59 2.56 18.13 9.81
CA SER A 59 1.36 18.61 10.50
C SER A 59 0.82 17.55 11.46
N ASP A 60 0.49 18.00 12.67
CA ASP A 60 -0.10 17.17 13.72
C ASP A 60 -1.62 17.31 13.82
N GLU A 61 -2.24 18.14 12.98
CA GLU A 61 -3.69 18.41 13.00
C GLU A 61 -4.53 17.15 12.75
N VAL A 62 -4.03 16.24 11.90
CA VAL A 62 -4.72 14.99 11.57
C VAL A 62 -4.10 13.82 12.33
N VAL A 63 -4.89 13.23 13.22
CA VAL A 63 -4.53 12.02 13.98
C VAL A 63 -5.54 10.92 13.67
N ILE A 64 -5.13 9.94 12.87
CA ILE A 64 -5.95 8.80 12.46
C ILE A 64 -5.07 7.56 12.28
N ASP A 65 -5.63 6.39 12.59
CA ASP A 65 -5.05 5.11 12.22
C ASP A 65 -6.04 4.37 11.31
N ARG A 66 -5.65 4.20 10.04
CA ARG A 66 -6.41 3.43 9.04
C ARG A 66 -5.56 2.27 8.50
N SER A 67 -4.69 1.73 9.35
CA SER A 67 -4.02 0.47 9.05
C SER A 67 -5.04 -0.68 8.98
N LEU A 68 -4.74 -1.65 8.12
CA LEU A 68 -5.54 -2.86 7.92
C LEU A 68 -4.71 -4.07 8.35
N ASP A 69 -5.38 -5.11 8.84
CA ASP A 69 -4.76 -6.39 9.16
C ASP A 69 -4.86 -7.38 7.97
N ALA A 70 -3.74 -7.61 7.27
CA ALA A 70 -3.65 -8.52 6.13
C ALA A 70 -3.47 -10.00 6.52
N SER A 71 -3.38 -10.35 7.81
CA SER A 71 -3.04 -11.70 8.28
C SER A 71 -3.93 -12.78 7.68
N ARG A 72 -5.24 -12.50 7.58
CA ARG A 72 -6.22 -13.41 6.98
C ARG A 72 -5.97 -13.64 5.49
N PHE A 73 -5.60 -12.60 4.75
CA PHE A 73 -5.34 -12.70 3.30
C PHE A 73 -4.01 -13.40 3.03
N GLN A 74 -2.98 -13.08 3.81
CA GLN A 74 -1.68 -13.74 3.75
C GLN A 74 -1.81 -15.24 4.06
N ALA A 75 -2.56 -15.62 5.10
CA ALA A 75 -2.79 -17.03 5.42
C ALA A 75 -3.52 -17.79 4.29
N ALA A 76 -4.46 -17.13 3.61
CA ALA A 76 -5.24 -17.75 2.54
C ALA A 76 -4.52 -17.83 1.18
N THR A 77 -3.60 -16.90 0.91
CA THR A 77 -3.01 -16.73 -0.44
C THR A 77 -1.50 -16.90 -0.49
N GLY A 78 -0.80 -16.73 0.65
CA GLY A 78 0.64 -16.60 0.74
C GLY A 78 1.19 -15.23 0.31
N TYR A 79 0.32 -14.30 -0.10
CA TYR A 79 0.73 -12.99 -0.57
C TYR A 79 1.25 -12.10 0.58
N VAL A 80 2.39 -11.48 0.32
CA VAL A 80 2.99 -10.43 1.16
C VAL A 80 3.29 -9.25 0.25
N ALA A 81 2.84 -8.06 0.63
CA ALA A 81 3.08 -6.88 -0.17
C ALA A 81 4.58 -6.53 -0.20
N PRO A 82 5.09 -6.01 -1.33
CA PRO A 82 6.41 -5.41 -1.39
C PRO A 82 6.57 -4.24 -0.39
N PRO A 83 7.79 -3.90 0.01
CA PRO A 83 8.04 -2.73 0.85
C PRO A 83 7.71 -1.42 0.10
N TRP A 84 7.38 -0.36 0.84
CA TRP A 84 6.95 0.92 0.27
C TRP A 84 7.84 1.52 -0.83
N PRO A 85 9.19 1.52 -0.73
CA PRO A 85 10.03 1.99 -1.82
C PRO A 85 9.77 1.26 -3.14
N GLU A 86 9.53 -0.05 -3.09
CA GLU A 86 9.20 -0.85 -4.28
C GLU A 86 7.78 -0.54 -4.79
N LEU A 87 6.81 -0.39 -3.89
CA LEU A 87 5.44 -0.03 -4.25
C LEU A 87 5.37 1.33 -4.96
N VAL A 88 6.11 2.32 -4.47
CA VAL A 88 6.17 3.66 -5.06
C VAL A 88 6.90 3.64 -6.41
N ARG A 89 8.01 2.88 -6.54
CA ARG A 89 8.67 2.64 -7.83
C ARG A 89 7.74 2.04 -8.87
N ARG A 90 7.00 0.98 -8.52
CA ARG A 90 6.02 0.35 -9.42
C ARG A 90 4.93 1.33 -9.83
N MET A 91 4.45 2.15 -8.90
CA MET A 91 3.47 3.19 -9.19
C MET A 91 4.02 4.22 -10.20
N HIS A 92 5.28 4.64 -10.06
CA HIS A 92 5.93 5.57 -10.98
C HIS A 92 6.20 4.97 -12.36
N ALA A 93 6.63 3.70 -12.41
CA ALA A 93 6.90 2.99 -13.64
C ALA A 93 5.63 2.53 -14.40
N PHE A 94 4.45 2.66 -13.80
CA PHE A 94 3.18 2.26 -14.40
C PHE A 94 2.68 3.34 -15.38
N GLY A 95 2.91 3.10 -16.67
CA GLY A 95 2.47 3.96 -17.79
C GLY A 95 2.49 3.21 -19.10
#